data_AF-A0A512N7R8-F1
#
_entry.id   AF-A0A512N7R8-F1
#
_cell.length_a   1.000
_cell.length_b   1.000
_cell.length_c   1.000
_cell.angle_alpha   90.00
_cell.angle_beta   90.00
_cell.angle_gamma   90.00
#
_symmetry.space_group_name_H-M   'P 1'
#
loop_
_entity.id
_entity.type
_entity.pdbx_description
1 polymer ?
#
loop_
_entity_poly.entity_id
_entity_poly.type
_entity_poly.pdbx_seq_one_letter_code
_entity_poly.pdbx_strand_id
1 'polypeptide(L)'
;MSPQDGSPFLAFHEDELKAQALAGHQRAGRVAIRPFMPDQHREFFALLPYLFVATPDADGWPMASVLTGDKGFIQSPDPGTLRIGALPAADDPAASTFRAGAEIGMLGLDFTTRRRNRANGRLAAVDDGLTVEIAQSFGNCAQYIQTRAPAPRAAAGVPAERLDRLDDAARALIAAADTFFIASRSRAGIVDGGLDMSHRGGRPGFVGVTGDTLAIPDFRGNRFYNTLGNLLGDPRAGLVFIDFASGDILQFQGRATIDWHPEGGPAGAERLWRVEVTRAWRRRGAFPFAWTFGDYAPTTLATGIW
;
A
#
# COMPACT_ATOMS: atom_id res chain seq x y z
N MET A 1 19.84 22.15 19.89
CA MET A 1 20.63 21.01 20.39
C MET A 1 21.18 20.28 19.18
N SER A 2 22.50 20.11 19.09
CA SER A 2 23.18 19.56 17.91
C SER A 2 22.69 18.15 17.52
N PRO A 3 22.47 17.85 16.24
CA PRO A 3 22.17 16.48 15.80
C PRO A 3 23.47 15.67 15.87
N GLN A 4 23.55 14.76 16.82
CA GLN A 4 24.79 14.05 17.16
C GLN A 4 25.12 12.84 16.27
N ASP A 5 24.51 12.69 15.08
CA ASP A 5 24.97 11.71 14.09
C ASP A 5 24.52 12.14 12.69
N GLY A 6 25.47 12.49 11.82
CA GLY A 6 25.26 13.02 10.45
C GLY A 6 24.62 12.06 9.44
N SER A 7 23.78 11.12 9.89
CA SER A 7 23.07 10.18 9.03
C SER A 7 21.67 10.71 8.66
N PRO A 8 21.35 10.90 7.37
CA PRO A 8 20.04 11.41 6.92
C PRO A 8 18.91 10.39 7.06
N PHE A 9 19.15 9.27 7.74
CA PHE A 9 18.30 8.09 7.77
C PHE A 9 17.47 7.98 9.05
N LEU A 10 16.20 7.60 8.95
CA LEU A 10 15.34 7.37 10.11
C LEU A 10 15.61 5.99 10.74
N ALA A 11 15.31 5.87 12.03
CA ALA A 11 15.33 4.59 12.73
C ALA A 11 14.04 3.79 12.44
N PHE A 12 14.09 2.48 12.71
CA PHE A 12 12.85 1.72 12.86
C PHE A 12 12.09 2.22 14.07
N HIS A 13 10.77 2.27 13.95
CA HIS A 13 9.94 2.61 15.10
C HIS A 13 9.71 1.40 16.03
N GLU A 14 9.19 1.66 17.23
CA GLU A 14 9.10 0.68 18.32
C GLU A 14 8.38 -0.61 17.90
N ASP A 15 7.21 -0.49 17.25
CA ASP A 15 6.42 -1.65 16.86
C ASP A 15 7.08 -2.47 15.71
N GLU A 16 7.90 -1.85 14.85
CA GLU A 16 8.70 -2.57 13.85
C GLU A 16 9.81 -3.39 14.50
N LEU A 17 10.50 -2.83 15.50
CA LEU A 17 11.52 -3.55 16.27
C LEU A 17 10.90 -4.73 17.02
N LYS A 18 9.70 -4.54 17.59
CA LYS A 18 8.94 -5.60 18.24
C LYS A 18 8.53 -6.70 17.23
N ALA A 19 8.06 -6.32 16.06
CA ALA A 19 7.73 -7.24 14.97
C ALA A 19 8.96 -8.03 14.49
N GLN A 20 10.12 -7.39 14.37
CA GLN A 20 11.38 -8.07 14.06
C GLN A 20 11.70 -9.12 15.10
N ALA A 21 11.65 -8.76 16.39
CA ALA A 21 11.97 -9.67 17.49
C ALA A 21 11.03 -10.89 17.52
N LEU A 22 9.72 -10.67 17.32
CA LEU A 22 8.74 -11.76 17.23
C LEU A 22 8.99 -12.68 16.03
N ALA A 23 9.55 -12.15 14.95
CA ALA A 23 9.95 -12.92 13.77
C ALA A 23 11.35 -13.55 13.87
N GLY A 24 12.01 -13.51 15.04
CA GLY A 24 13.35 -14.06 15.24
C GLY A 24 14.46 -13.26 14.55
N HIS A 25 14.20 -12.01 14.17
CA HIS A 25 15.19 -11.10 13.60
C HIS A 25 15.48 -9.95 14.58
N GLN A 26 16.70 -9.44 14.57
CA GLN A 26 17.04 -8.23 15.31
C GLN A 26 17.94 -7.36 14.44
N ARG A 27 17.34 -6.38 13.75
CA ARG A 27 18.08 -5.38 12.97
C ARG A 27 17.92 -4.04 13.66
N ALA A 28 18.89 -3.70 14.50
CA ALA A 28 19.00 -2.36 15.06
C ALA A 28 19.62 -1.38 14.04
N GLY A 29 19.30 -0.10 14.17
CA GLY A 29 19.94 0.99 13.44
C GLY A 29 19.03 1.77 12.49
N ARG A 30 19.62 2.80 11.87
CA ARG A 30 18.94 3.62 10.87
C ARG A 30 18.83 2.88 9.55
N VAL A 31 17.65 2.94 8.92
CA VAL A 31 17.38 2.33 7.61
C VAL A 31 17.32 3.38 6.53
N ALA A 32 17.40 2.98 5.26
CA ALA A 32 17.40 3.88 4.11
C ALA A 32 16.07 4.65 3.86
N ILE A 33 15.35 4.98 4.93
CA ILE A 33 14.21 5.88 5.04
C ILE A 33 14.74 7.28 5.34
N ARG A 34 14.37 8.26 4.53
CA ARG A 34 14.82 9.66 4.68
C ARG A 34 13.63 10.56 4.99
N PRO A 35 13.80 11.67 5.72
CA PRO A 35 12.73 12.66 5.92
C PRO A 35 12.53 13.61 4.73
N PHE A 36 13.01 13.22 3.54
CA PHE A 36 12.90 13.98 2.30
C PHE A 36 12.99 13.01 1.11
N MET A 37 12.57 13.45 -0.07
CA MET A 37 12.68 12.70 -1.32
C MET A 37 14.01 13.01 -2.03
N PRO A 38 14.91 12.02 -2.21
CA PRO A 38 16.05 12.16 -3.13
C PRO A 38 15.58 12.46 -4.56
N ASP A 39 16.41 13.11 -5.37
CA ASP A 39 16.07 13.46 -6.76
C ASP A 39 15.60 12.25 -7.57
N GLN A 40 16.26 11.10 -7.41
CA GLN A 40 15.85 9.86 -8.06
C GLN A 40 14.41 9.43 -7.72
N HIS A 41 13.93 9.73 -6.51
CA HIS A 41 12.54 9.48 -6.13
C HIS A 41 11.62 10.54 -6.73
N ARG A 42 12.00 11.82 -6.66
CA ARG A 42 11.23 12.93 -7.23
C ARG A 42 10.96 12.73 -8.73
N GLU A 43 12.00 12.39 -9.48
CA GLU A 43 11.93 12.05 -10.90
C GLU A 43 11.04 10.83 -11.14
N PHE A 44 11.17 9.78 -10.32
CA PHE A 44 10.35 8.57 -10.46
C PHE A 44 8.86 8.83 -10.32
N PHE A 45 8.46 9.55 -9.27
CA PHE A 45 7.04 9.83 -9.02
C PHE A 45 6.43 10.64 -10.18
N ALA A 46 7.18 11.55 -10.80
CA ALA A 46 6.72 12.34 -11.94
C ALA A 46 6.42 11.51 -13.22
N LEU A 47 6.96 10.30 -13.32
CA LEU A 47 6.74 9.41 -14.47
C LEU A 47 5.47 8.55 -14.34
N LEU A 48 4.88 8.49 -13.15
CA LEU A 48 3.76 7.59 -12.87
C LEU A 48 2.43 8.20 -13.36
N PRO A 49 1.54 7.39 -13.98
CA PRO A 49 0.18 7.82 -14.31
C PRO A 49 -0.84 7.44 -13.22
N TYR A 50 -0.38 6.85 -12.12
CA TYR A 50 -1.21 6.50 -10.96
C TYR A 50 -0.37 6.49 -9.67
N LEU A 51 -1.03 6.65 -8.53
CA LEU A 51 -0.42 6.67 -7.20
C LEU A 51 -1.32 5.96 -6.21
N PHE A 52 -0.81 4.91 -5.55
CA PHE A 52 -1.53 4.27 -4.46
C PHE A 52 -1.40 5.10 -3.20
N VAL A 53 -2.52 5.41 -2.57
CA VAL A 53 -2.60 6.35 -1.45
C VAL A 53 -3.44 5.79 -0.32
N ALA A 54 -3.07 6.15 0.90
CA ALA A 54 -3.79 5.81 2.12
C ALA A 54 -4.04 7.09 2.92
N THR A 55 -5.25 7.25 3.45
CA THR A 55 -5.63 8.34 4.38
C THR A 55 -6.51 7.77 5.49
N PRO A 56 -6.53 8.33 6.71
CA PRO A 56 -7.40 7.84 7.78
C PRO A 56 -8.82 8.38 7.62
N ASP A 57 -9.84 7.54 7.83
CA ASP A 57 -11.21 7.99 8.01
C ASP A 57 -11.41 8.76 9.33
N ALA A 58 -12.64 9.23 9.58
CA ALA A 58 -12.97 9.99 10.79
C ALA A 58 -12.70 9.22 12.10
N ASP A 59 -12.81 7.89 12.06
CA ASP A 59 -12.57 6.98 13.18
C ASP A 59 -11.10 6.51 13.21
N GLY A 60 -10.27 7.00 12.31
CA GLY A 60 -8.84 6.71 12.20
C GLY A 60 -8.52 5.37 11.52
N TRP A 61 -9.50 4.72 10.88
CA TRP A 61 -9.26 3.53 10.08
C TRP A 61 -8.54 3.89 8.78
N PRO A 62 -7.51 3.13 8.38
CA PRO A 62 -6.88 3.32 7.08
C PRO A 62 -7.88 3.12 5.94
N MET A 63 -7.97 4.08 5.02
CA MET A 63 -8.66 3.96 3.73
C MET A 63 -7.60 3.90 2.64
N ALA A 64 -7.58 2.80 1.90
CA ALA A 64 -6.71 2.62 0.74
C ALA A 64 -7.45 3.05 -0.54
N SER A 65 -6.75 3.72 -1.45
CA SER A 65 -7.26 4.20 -2.74
C SER A 65 -6.12 4.31 -3.76
N VAL A 66 -6.45 4.69 -4.99
CA VAL A 66 -5.53 5.00 -6.08
C VAL A 66 -5.96 6.31 -6.75
N LEU A 67 -5.01 7.24 -6.86
CA LEU A 67 -5.16 8.46 -7.66
C LEU A 67 -4.60 8.21 -9.05
N THR A 68 -5.18 8.84 -10.06
CA THR A 68 -4.77 8.70 -11.46
C THR A 68 -4.70 10.05 -12.12
N GLY A 69 -3.76 10.24 -13.03
CA GLY A 69 -3.59 11.47 -13.79
C GLY A 69 -2.62 11.27 -14.94
N ASP A 70 -2.51 12.28 -15.80
CA ASP A 70 -1.50 12.26 -16.86
C ASP A 70 -0.09 12.34 -16.27
N LYS A 71 0.90 11.80 -16.99
CA LYS A 71 2.30 11.89 -16.56
C LYS A 71 2.66 13.33 -16.22
N GLY A 72 3.31 13.53 -15.07
CA GLY A 72 3.58 14.85 -14.52
C GLY A 72 2.50 15.41 -13.59
N PHE A 73 1.40 14.68 -13.34
CA PHE A 73 0.42 15.07 -12.30
C PHE A 73 1.02 14.97 -10.89
N ILE A 74 2.12 14.23 -10.70
CA ILE A 74 2.87 14.17 -9.46
C ILE A 74 4.18 14.94 -9.66
N GLN A 75 4.42 15.95 -8.83
CA GLN A 75 5.59 16.82 -8.93
C GLN A 75 6.19 17.05 -7.53
N SER A 76 7.49 17.28 -7.46
CA SER A 76 8.16 17.63 -6.22
C SER A 76 8.89 18.94 -6.43
N PRO A 77 8.35 20.09 -6.00
CA PRO A 77 9.02 21.39 -6.18
C PRO A 77 10.34 21.46 -5.40
N ASP A 78 10.40 20.80 -4.24
CA ASP A 78 11.57 20.67 -3.38
C ASP A 78 11.57 19.29 -2.70
N PRO A 79 12.69 18.83 -2.09
CA PRO A 79 12.78 17.50 -1.47
C PRO A 79 11.79 17.20 -0.34
N GLY A 80 11.21 18.22 0.31
CA GLY A 80 10.27 18.08 1.42
C GLY A 80 8.80 18.12 0.99
N THR A 81 8.51 18.42 -0.28
CA THR A 81 7.15 18.66 -0.76
C THR A 81 6.81 17.81 -1.98
N LEU A 82 5.60 17.24 -2.00
CA LEU A 82 5.01 16.59 -3.17
C LEU A 82 3.66 17.24 -3.51
N ARG A 83 3.53 17.71 -4.75
CA ARG A 83 2.29 18.21 -5.34
C ARG A 83 1.67 17.13 -6.20
N ILE A 84 0.40 16.82 -5.97
CA ILE A 84 -0.38 15.85 -6.74
C ILE A 84 -1.56 16.60 -7.35
N GLY A 85 -1.53 16.85 -8.66
CA GLY A 85 -2.60 17.49 -9.44
C GLY A 85 -3.78 16.56 -9.72
N ALA A 86 -4.22 15.81 -8.71
CA ALA A 86 -5.39 14.95 -8.78
C ALA A 86 -6.05 14.87 -7.41
N LEU A 87 -7.38 14.77 -7.41
CA LEU A 87 -8.20 14.48 -6.24
C LEU A 87 -8.76 13.05 -6.36
N PRO A 88 -9.14 12.41 -5.25
CA PRO A 88 -9.91 11.18 -5.32
C PRO A 88 -11.19 11.43 -6.12
N ALA A 89 -11.60 10.45 -6.91
CA ALA A 89 -12.87 10.51 -7.61
C ALA A 89 -14.04 10.61 -6.61
N ALA A 90 -15.11 11.32 -6.97
CA ALA A 90 -16.22 11.58 -6.05
C ALA A 90 -16.93 10.30 -5.55
N ASP A 91 -16.84 9.22 -6.32
CA ASP A 91 -17.36 7.90 -5.98
C ASP A 91 -16.38 7.05 -5.17
N ASP A 92 -15.13 7.49 -4.96
CA ASP A 92 -14.18 6.77 -4.13
C ASP A 92 -14.60 6.82 -2.66
N PRO A 93 -14.74 5.69 -1.95
CA PRO A 93 -15.08 5.70 -0.52
C PRO A 93 -14.04 6.42 0.34
N ALA A 94 -12.81 6.62 -0.16
CA ALA A 94 -11.78 7.40 0.50
C ALA A 94 -11.92 8.91 0.24
N ALA A 95 -12.80 9.38 -0.64
CA ALA A 95 -12.81 10.77 -1.12
C ALA A 95 -12.88 11.81 0.02
N SER A 96 -13.76 11.58 1.01
CA SER A 96 -13.94 12.48 2.16
C SER A 96 -12.80 12.46 3.17
N THR A 97 -11.84 11.54 3.03
CA THR A 97 -10.72 11.37 3.96
C THR A 97 -9.52 12.26 3.62
N PHE A 98 -9.48 12.81 2.40
CA PHE A 98 -8.44 13.74 1.95
C PHE A 98 -8.74 15.14 2.46
N ARG A 99 -8.12 15.50 3.58
CA ARG A 99 -8.27 16.80 4.24
C ARG A 99 -6.93 17.32 4.74
N ALA A 100 -6.77 18.64 4.76
CA ALA A 100 -5.59 19.26 5.35
C ALA A 100 -5.36 18.77 6.79
N GLY A 101 -4.11 18.50 7.13
CA GLY A 101 -3.64 17.91 8.39
C GLY A 101 -3.69 16.38 8.46
N ALA A 102 -4.40 15.69 7.56
CA ALA A 102 -4.48 14.23 7.58
C ALA A 102 -3.14 13.58 7.21
N GLU A 103 -2.85 12.44 7.84
CA GLU A 103 -1.73 11.58 7.46
C GLU A 103 -1.99 10.97 6.09
N ILE A 104 -0.94 10.82 5.29
CA ILE A 104 -1.01 10.15 4.00
C ILE A 104 0.15 9.18 3.82
N GLY A 105 -0.18 7.93 3.51
CA GLY A 105 0.79 6.92 3.07
C GLY A 105 0.74 6.82 1.55
N MET A 106 1.90 6.81 0.87
CA MET A 106 1.91 6.74 -0.60
C MET A 106 2.92 5.73 -1.12
N LEU A 107 2.50 5.01 -2.17
CA LEU A 107 3.32 4.07 -2.91
C LEU A 107 3.27 4.42 -4.39
N GLY A 108 4.39 4.89 -4.91
CA GLY A 108 4.65 4.92 -6.34
C GLY A 108 5.13 3.54 -6.80
N LEU A 109 4.46 2.97 -7.80
CA LEU A 109 4.78 1.66 -8.35
C LEU A 109 4.72 1.69 -9.87
N ASP A 110 5.84 1.44 -10.52
CA ASP A 110 5.87 1.18 -11.96
C ASP A 110 5.91 -0.32 -12.20
N PHE A 111 4.78 -0.85 -12.67
CA PHE A 111 4.67 -2.26 -13.00
C PHE A 111 5.55 -2.68 -14.18
N THR A 112 5.91 -1.77 -15.10
CA THR A 112 6.72 -2.10 -16.28
C THR A 112 8.17 -2.39 -15.91
N THR A 113 8.69 -1.70 -14.89
CA THR A 113 10.09 -1.79 -14.46
C THR A 113 10.28 -2.49 -13.11
N ARG A 114 9.19 -2.87 -12.44
CA ARG A 114 9.17 -3.39 -11.06
C ARG A 114 9.75 -2.42 -10.03
N ARG A 115 9.78 -1.12 -10.35
CA ARG A 115 10.31 -0.09 -9.46
C ARG A 115 9.21 0.37 -8.51
N ARG A 116 9.54 0.42 -7.22
CA ARG A 116 8.67 1.00 -6.20
C ARG A 116 9.41 1.91 -5.24
N ASN A 117 8.80 3.05 -4.97
CA ASN A 117 9.24 4.00 -3.95
C ASN A 117 8.05 4.41 -3.10
N ARG A 118 8.31 4.66 -1.82
CA ARG A 118 7.33 5.19 -0.89
C ARG A 118 7.65 6.64 -0.55
N ALA A 119 6.58 7.38 -0.28
CA ALA A 119 6.63 8.76 0.17
C ALA A 119 5.44 8.94 1.13
N ASN A 120 5.70 8.96 2.43
CA ASN A 120 4.66 9.11 3.44
C ASN A 120 4.79 10.49 4.10
N GLY A 121 3.69 11.04 4.59
CA GLY A 121 3.68 12.42 5.06
C GLY A 121 2.34 12.88 5.60
N ARG A 122 2.11 14.20 5.51
CA ARG A 122 0.83 14.83 5.87
C ARG A 122 0.34 15.71 4.73
N LEU A 123 -0.97 15.74 4.54
CA LEU A 123 -1.62 16.67 3.63
C LEU A 123 -1.53 18.09 4.21
N ALA A 124 -0.69 18.94 3.64
CA ALA A 124 -0.60 20.35 4.02
C ALA A 124 -1.80 21.15 3.47
N ALA A 125 -2.22 20.84 2.24
CA ALA A 125 -3.36 21.49 1.60
C ALA A 125 -4.13 20.51 0.68
N VAL A 126 -5.42 20.77 0.53
CA VAL A 126 -6.34 20.11 -0.41
C VAL A 126 -7.12 21.21 -1.12
N ASP A 127 -6.81 21.42 -2.40
CA ASP A 127 -7.34 22.49 -3.25
C ASP A 127 -7.81 21.91 -4.60
N ASP A 128 -7.27 22.35 -5.74
CA ASP A 128 -7.41 21.69 -7.04
C ASP A 128 -6.52 20.43 -7.17
N GLY A 129 -5.83 20.06 -6.08
CA GLY A 129 -5.07 18.83 -5.92
C GLY A 129 -4.68 18.62 -4.46
N LEU A 130 -3.60 17.87 -4.23
CA LEU A 130 -3.05 17.59 -2.91
C LEU A 130 -1.63 18.15 -2.79
N THR A 131 -1.33 18.80 -1.68
CA THR A 131 0.03 19.17 -1.31
C THR A 131 0.44 18.37 -0.07
N VAL A 132 1.52 17.60 -0.19
CA VAL A 132 2.02 16.70 0.85
C VAL A 132 3.35 17.20 1.37
N GLU A 133 3.45 17.37 2.69
CA GLU A 133 4.70 17.51 3.42
C GLU A 133 5.28 16.11 3.68
N ILE A 134 6.48 15.84 3.17
CA ILE A 134 7.13 14.54 3.23
C ILE A 134 7.75 14.32 4.61
N ALA A 135 7.38 13.21 5.24
CA ALA A 135 7.98 12.74 6.48
C ALA A 135 8.90 11.53 6.27
N GLN A 136 8.64 10.71 5.24
CA GLN A 136 9.42 9.52 4.95
C GLN A 136 9.50 9.26 3.45
N SER A 137 10.69 8.94 2.93
CA SER A 137 10.85 8.43 1.58
C SER A 137 11.94 7.36 1.46
N PHE A 138 11.61 6.26 0.78
CA PHE A 138 12.49 5.11 0.61
C PHE A 138 12.09 4.24 -0.59
N GLY A 139 13.09 3.59 -1.18
CA GLY A 139 12.86 2.52 -2.16
C GLY A 139 12.69 1.16 -1.48
N ASN A 140 11.94 0.26 -2.11
CA ASN A 140 11.92 -1.14 -1.73
C ASN A 140 12.27 -2.03 -2.92
N CYS A 141 12.85 -3.21 -2.65
CA CYS A 141 13.28 -4.15 -3.69
C CYS A 141 12.14 -4.56 -4.62
N ALA A 142 12.46 -4.95 -5.85
CA ALA A 142 11.51 -5.37 -6.88
C ALA A 142 10.77 -6.71 -6.61
N GLN A 143 11.03 -7.34 -5.46
CA GLN A 143 10.48 -8.65 -5.13
C GLN A 143 8.96 -8.65 -5.20
N TYR A 144 8.44 -9.71 -5.81
CA TYR A 144 7.02 -10.00 -5.95
C TYR A 144 6.22 -9.01 -6.81
N ILE A 145 6.87 -8.16 -7.62
CA ILE A 145 6.18 -7.28 -8.57
C ILE A 145 6.21 -7.93 -9.96
N GLN A 146 5.01 -8.22 -10.47
CA GLN A 146 4.71 -8.87 -11.73
C GLN A 146 4.63 -7.77 -12.79
N THR A 147 5.34 -7.95 -13.90
CA THR A 147 5.32 -6.94 -14.95
C THR A 147 3.98 -6.94 -15.66
N ARG A 148 3.53 -5.73 -16.00
CA ARG A 148 2.35 -5.49 -16.83
C ARG A 148 2.46 -4.10 -17.43
N ALA A 149 2.01 -3.95 -18.66
CA ALA A 149 2.03 -2.67 -19.38
C ALA A 149 0.64 -2.04 -19.37
N PRO A 150 0.49 -0.79 -18.91
CA PRO A 150 -0.78 -0.07 -18.97
C PRO A 150 -1.02 0.51 -20.36
N ALA A 151 -2.26 0.45 -20.81
CA ALA A 151 -2.82 1.22 -21.91
C ALA A 151 -4.03 2.03 -21.39
N PRO A 152 -4.23 3.28 -21.83
CA PRO A 152 -5.38 4.06 -21.38
C PRO A 152 -6.71 3.37 -21.67
N ARG A 153 -7.66 3.48 -20.74
CA ARG A 153 -9.04 3.02 -20.88
C ARG A 153 -10.00 4.04 -20.27
N ALA A 154 -11.19 4.19 -20.85
CA ALA A 154 -12.24 4.99 -20.23
C ALA A 154 -12.71 4.37 -18.91
N ALA A 155 -12.72 5.17 -17.85
CA ALA A 155 -13.36 4.79 -16.60
C ALA A 155 -14.89 4.68 -16.80
N ALA A 156 -15.53 3.72 -16.13
CA ALA A 156 -16.96 3.49 -16.32
C ALA A 156 -17.83 4.60 -15.72
N GLY A 157 -17.33 5.33 -14.70
CA GLY A 157 -18.07 6.42 -14.05
C GLY A 157 -19.30 5.96 -13.25
N VAL A 158 -19.32 4.70 -12.80
CA VAL A 158 -20.41 4.11 -12.02
C VAL A 158 -20.17 4.37 -10.52
N PRO A 159 -21.19 4.71 -9.72
CA PRO A 159 -21.04 4.88 -8.28
C PRO A 159 -20.48 3.64 -7.59
N ALA A 160 -19.74 3.85 -6.49
CA ALA A 160 -19.29 2.75 -5.65
C ALA A 160 -20.47 1.97 -5.03
N GLU A 161 -20.37 0.65 -5.13
CA GLU A 161 -21.27 -0.30 -4.48
C GLU A 161 -20.70 -0.63 -3.09
N ARG A 162 -21.46 -0.39 -2.02
CA ARG A 162 -21.11 -0.90 -0.69
C ARG A 162 -21.52 -2.37 -0.59
N LEU A 163 -20.63 -3.20 -0.07
CA LEU A 163 -20.88 -4.62 0.15
C LEU A 163 -21.06 -4.89 1.65
N ASP A 164 -22.10 -5.63 2.00
CA ASP A 164 -22.34 -6.07 3.38
C ASP A 164 -21.39 -7.20 3.80
N ARG A 165 -20.97 -8.02 2.81
CA ARG A 165 -20.07 -9.17 2.94
C ARG A 165 -19.27 -9.36 1.65
N LEU A 166 -18.24 -10.20 1.68
CA LEU A 166 -17.55 -10.63 0.47
C LEU A 166 -18.47 -11.58 -0.32
N ASP A 167 -19.11 -11.05 -1.35
CA ASP A 167 -19.87 -11.83 -2.33
C ASP A 167 -18.94 -12.69 -3.22
N ASP A 168 -19.53 -13.55 -4.06
CA ASP A 168 -18.77 -14.47 -4.91
C ASP A 168 -17.85 -13.74 -5.91
N ALA A 169 -18.27 -12.58 -6.43
CA ALA A 169 -17.46 -11.81 -7.36
C ALA A 169 -16.23 -11.19 -6.66
N ALA A 170 -16.38 -10.71 -5.42
CA ALA A 170 -15.27 -10.22 -4.60
C ALA A 170 -14.29 -11.36 -4.27
N ARG A 171 -14.80 -12.54 -3.88
CA ARG A 171 -13.96 -13.71 -3.60
C ARG A 171 -13.20 -14.17 -4.84
N ALA A 172 -13.86 -14.20 -6.00
CA ALA A 172 -13.25 -14.56 -7.27
C ALA A 172 -12.13 -13.59 -7.66
N LEU A 173 -12.34 -12.29 -7.50
CA LEU A 173 -11.32 -11.26 -7.74
C LEU A 173 -10.11 -11.48 -6.82
N ILE A 174 -10.34 -11.67 -5.52
CA ILE A 174 -9.26 -11.90 -4.55
C ILE A 174 -8.48 -13.18 -4.88
N ALA A 175 -9.18 -14.27 -5.25
CA ALA A 175 -8.54 -15.53 -5.62
C ALA A 175 -7.72 -15.40 -6.92
N ALA A 176 -8.16 -14.60 -7.88
CA ALA A 176 -7.44 -14.35 -9.13
C ALA A 176 -6.30 -13.34 -9.00
N ALA A 177 -6.27 -12.55 -7.92
CA ALA A 177 -5.29 -11.50 -7.73
C ALA A 177 -3.88 -12.07 -7.52
N ASP A 178 -2.93 -11.53 -8.27
CA ASP A 178 -1.49 -11.75 -8.09
C ASP A 178 -0.80 -10.58 -7.36
N THR A 179 -1.56 -9.52 -7.08
CA THR A 179 -1.12 -8.31 -6.39
C THR A 179 -2.29 -7.67 -5.64
N PHE A 180 -2.00 -7.06 -4.49
CA PHE A 180 -2.90 -6.14 -3.80
C PHE A 180 -2.10 -5.12 -2.98
N PHE A 181 -2.79 -4.11 -2.48
CA PHE A 181 -2.20 -3.03 -1.71
C PHE A 181 -2.82 -2.96 -0.32
N ILE A 182 -2.01 -2.67 0.69
CA ILE A 182 -2.44 -2.50 2.07
C ILE A 182 -2.01 -1.16 2.63
N ALA A 183 -3.00 -0.42 3.13
CA ALA A 183 -2.87 0.69 4.03
C ALA A 183 -2.82 0.18 5.49
N SER A 184 -1.81 0.62 6.23
CA SER A 184 -1.65 0.31 7.66
C SER A 184 -1.01 1.51 8.36
N ARG A 185 -1.26 1.70 9.65
CA ARG A 185 -0.72 2.84 10.42
C ARG A 185 0.00 2.40 11.67
N SER A 186 1.00 3.16 12.08
CA SER A 186 1.51 3.05 13.44
C SER A 186 0.44 3.54 14.42
N ARG A 187 0.47 3.01 15.65
CA ARG A 187 -0.36 3.56 16.73
C ARG A 187 0.04 5.00 17.07
N ALA A 188 -0.84 5.73 17.74
CA ALA A 188 -0.57 7.09 18.17
C ALA A 188 0.66 7.16 19.11
N GLY A 189 1.41 8.26 19.01
CA GLY A 189 2.58 8.52 19.86
C GLY A 189 3.90 7.88 19.38
N ILE A 190 3.90 7.17 18.26
CA ILE A 190 5.11 6.61 17.66
C ILE A 190 5.89 7.71 16.93
N VAL A 191 7.17 7.89 17.29
CA VAL A 191 8.11 8.76 16.57
C VAL A 191 8.47 8.13 15.23
N ASP A 192 8.56 8.93 14.17
CA ASP A 192 8.80 8.49 12.80
C ASP A 192 7.81 7.41 12.31
N GLY A 193 6.64 7.32 12.97
CA GLY A 193 5.51 6.52 12.56
C GLY A 193 4.62 7.27 11.58
N GLY A 194 3.47 6.68 11.27
CA GLY A 194 2.45 7.28 10.42
C GLY A 194 1.67 6.25 9.64
N LEU A 195 0.92 6.75 8.66
CA LEU A 195 0.19 5.94 7.72
C LEU A 195 1.09 5.54 6.54
N ASP A 196 0.96 4.29 6.10
CA ASP A 196 1.79 3.70 5.07
C ASP A 196 0.92 2.97 4.03
N MET A 197 1.40 2.93 2.78
CA MET A 197 0.84 2.12 1.70
C MET A 197 1.87 1.10 1.21
N SER A 198 1.51 -0.18 1.21
CA SER A 198 2.39 -1.29 0.93
C SER A 198 1.85 -2.19 -0.18
N HIS A 199 2.70 -2.61 -1.12
CA HIS A 199 2.38 -3.62 -2.11
C HIS A 199 2.65 -5.04 -1.58
N ARG A 200 1.72 -5.96 -1.87
CA ARG A 200 1.83 -7.41 -1.64
C ARG A 200 1.60 -8.13 -2.96
N GLY A 201 2.44 -9.13 -3.25
CA GLY A 201 2.34 -9.87 -4.49
C GLY A 201 2.65 -11.35 -4.29
N GLY A 202 2.05 -12.17 -5.14
CA GLY A 202 2.16 -13.63 -5.13
C GLY A 202 1.67 -14.19 -6.45
N ARG A 203 1.46 -15.51 -6.50
CA ARG A 203 0.75 -16.15 -7.63
C ARG A 203 -0.76 -16.03 -7.39
N PRO A 204 -1.62 -15.97 -8.43
CA PRO A 204 -3.06 -16.10 -8.24
C PRO A 204 -3.38 -17.28 -7.31
N GLY A 205 -4.20 -17.04 -6.28
CA GLY A 205 -4.49 -17.98 -5.20
C GLY A 205 -3.60 -17.84 -3.96
N PHE A 206 -2.66 -16.89 -3.91
CA PHE A 206 -1.82 -16.69 -2.71
C PHE A 206 -2.58 -16.07 -1.53
N VAL A 207 -3.72 -15.42 -1.76
CA VAL A 207 -4.62 -14.93 -0.71
C VAL A 207 -5.75 -15.94 -0.54
N GLY A 208 -5.79 -16.59 0.62
CA GLY A 208 -6.87 -17.51 0.98
C GLY A 208 -8.09 -16.72 1.45
N VAL A 209 -9.29 -17.21 1.16
CA VAL A 209 -10.55 -16.55 1.55
C VAL A 209 -11.50 -17.56 2.19
N THR A 210 -11.88 -17.32 3.44
CA THR A 210 -12.86 -18.14 4.18
C THR A 210 -13.88 -17.23 4.83
N GLY A 211 -15.15 -17.30 4.41
CA GLY A 211 -16.13 -16.30 4.83
C GLY A 211 -15.66 -14.89 4.49
N ASP A 212 -15.69 -13.97 5.44
CA ASP A 212 -15.19 -12.59 5.25
C ASP A 212 -13.76 -12.39 5.76
N THR A 213 -13.02 -13.48 5.92
CA THR A 213 -11.64 -13.47 6.44
C THR A 213 -10.66 -13.84 5.33
N LEU A 214 -9.65 -12.99 5.15
CA LEU A 214 -8.53 -13.23 4.26
C LEU A 214 -7.38 -13.83 5.03
N ALA A 215 -6.68 -14.81 4.45
CA ALA A 215 -5.45 -15.37 4.96
C ALA A 215 -4.29 -15.04 4.01
N ILE A 216 -3.37 -14.21 4.47
CA ILE A 216 -2.33 -13.63 3.63
C ILE A 216 -0.96 -14.13 4.11
N PRO A 217 -0.14 -14.74 3.23
CA PRO A 217 1.22 -15.09 3.57
C PRO A 217 2.13 -13.86 3.58
N ASP A 218 3.00 -13.77 4.58
CA ASP A 218 4.13 -12.85 4.54
C ASP A 218 5.37 -13.63 4.08
N PHE A 219 5.67 -13.48 2.79
CA PHE A 219 6.88 -14.03 2.17
C PHE A 219 8.12 -13.21 2.55
N ARG A 220 9.30 -13.83 2.41
CA ARG A 220 10.59 -13.19 2.72
C ARG A 220 10.77 -11.85 2.00
N GLY A 221 10.80 -10.76 2.77
CA GLY A 221 11.00 -9.39 2.27
C GLY A 221 12.29 -8.72 2.71
N ASN A 222 12.27 -7.39 2.76
CA ASN A 222 13.38 -6.51 3.18
C ASN A 222 13.63 -6.47 4.70
N ARG A 223 12.80 -7.19 5.48
CA ARG A 223 12.83 -7.22 6.96
C ARG A 223 12.67 -5.85 7.61
N PHE A 224 11.98 -4.91 6.96
CA PHE A 224 11.65 -3.62 7.60
C PHE A 224 10.45 -3.75 8.54
N TYR A 225 9.56 -4.71 8.28
CA TYR A 225 8.35 -4.95 9.06
C TYR A 225 7.38 -3.77 9.14
N ASN A 226 7.45 -2.79 8.24
CA ASN A 226 6.56 -1.61 8.26
C ASN A 226 5.08 -2.00 8.43
N THR A 227 4.55 -2.91 7.59
CA THR A 227 3.15 -3.35 7.71
C THR A 227 2.90 -4.17 8.98
N LEU A 228 3.74 -5.17 9.30
CA LEU A 228 3.46 -6.05 10.44
C LEU A 228 3.66 -5.35 11.79
N GLY A 229 4.62 -4.42 11.89
CA GLY A 229 4.79 -3.53 13.03
C GLY A 229 3.60 -2.61 13.20
N ASN A 230 3.14 -1.97 12.12
CA ASN A 230 1.89 -1.20 12.14
C ASN A 230 0.71 -2.03 12.64
N LEU A 231 0.48 -3.21 12.07
CA LEU A 231 -0.63 -4.09 12.44
C LEU A 231 -0.52 -4.67 13.87
N LEU A 232 0.70 -4.78 14.41
CA LEU A 232 0.93 -5.17 15.79
C LEU A 232 0.51 -4.06 16.78
N GLY A 233 0.74 -2.80 16.42
CA GLY A 233 0.38 -1.64 17.24
C GLY A 233 -1.09 -1.19 17.05
N ASP A 234 -1.59 -1.25 15.82
CA ASP A 234 -2.96 -0.93 15.43
C ASP A 234 -3.46 -1.98 14.41
N PRO A 235 -4.35 -2.90 14.79
CA PRO A 235 -4.76 -4.00 13.92
C PRO A 235 -5.66 -3.56 12.77
N ARG A 236 -6.01 -2.27 12.63
CA ARG A 236 -6.87 -1.81 11.54
C ARG A 236 -6.08 -1.68 10.23
N ALA A 237 -6.66 -2.22 9.16
CA ALA A 237 -6.08 -2.18 7.82
C ALA A 237 -7.11 -1.70 6.79
N GLY A 238 -6.62 -1.08 5.72
CA GLY A 238 -7.36 -0.83 4.49
C GLY A 238 -6.68 -1.57 3.34
N LEU A 239 -7.43 -2.20 2.44
CA LEU A 239 -6.89 -2.97 1.34
C LEU A 239 -7.53 -2.54 0.02
N VAL A 240 -6.74 -2.59 -1.06
CA VAL A 240 -7.18 -2.38 -2.43
C VAL A 240 -6.73 -3.58 -3.27
N PHE A 241 -7.68 -4.18 -3.96
CA PHE A 241 -7.46 -5.16 -5.02
C PHE A 241 -7.92 -4.55 -6.35
N ILE A 242 -7.17 -4.84 -7.42
CA ILE A 242 -7.49 -4.40 -8.77
C ILE A 242 -7.68 -5.63 -9.64
N ASP A 243 -8.81 -5.68 -10.34
CA ASP A 243 -8.94 -6.55 -11.50
C ASP A 243 -8.35 -5.83 -12.72
N PHE A 244 -7.18 -6.30 -13.17
CA PHE A 244 -6.46 -5.68 -14.28
C PHE A 244 -7.11 -5.91 -15.65
N ALA A 245 -8.05 -6.87 -15.76
CA ALA A 245 -8.80 -7.09 -16.99
C ALA A 245 -9.98 -6.13 -17.10
N SER A 246 -10.77 -6.00 -16.03
CA SER A 246 -11.99 -5.18 -16.03
C SER A 246 -11.78 -3.74 -15.54
N GLY A 247 -10.67 -3.43 -14.88
CA GLY A 247 -10.45 -2.16 -14.20
C GLY A 247 -11.28 -1.99 -12.93
N ASP A 248 -11.94 -3.06 -12.46
CA ASP A 248 -12.69 -3.04 -11.20
C ASP A 248 -11.72 -2.89 -10.02
N ILE A 249 -12.11 -2.06 -9.06
CA ILE A 249 -11.39 -1.86 -7.80
C ILE A 249 -12.27 -2.40 -6.66
N LEU A 250 -11.70 -3.28 -5.86
CA LEU A 250 -12.29 -3.74 -4.61
C LEU A 250 -11.51 -3.14 -3.44
N GLN A 251 -12.18 -2.31 -2.66
CA GLN A 251 -11.66 -1.64 -1.48
C GLN A 251 -12.31 -2.23 -0.24
N PHE A 252 -11.56 -2.42 0.85
CA PHE A 252 -12.17 -2.79 2.12
C PHE A 252 -11.32 -2.40 3.31
N GLN A 253 -11.95 -2.40 4.47
CA GLN A 253 -11.31 -2.26 5.77
C GLN A 253 -11.53 -3.52 6.58
N GLY A 254 -10.59 -3.81 7.46
CA GLY A 254 -10.67 -4.99 8.31
C GLY A 254 -9.69 -4.94 9.48
N ARG A 255 -9.81 -5.94 10.36
CA ARG A 255 -8.91 -6.12 11.50
C ARG A 255 -7.96 -7.27 11.25
N ALA A 256 -6.68 -7.00 11.40
CA ALA A 256 -5.61 -7.95 11.22
C ALA A 256 -5.26 -8.69 12.51
N THR A 257 -4.92 -9.97 12.38
CA THR A 257 -4.20 -10.75 13.38
C THR A 257 -2.97 -11.37 12.73
N ILE A 258 -1.89 -11.55 13.49
CA ILE A 258 -0.63 -12.08 12.96
C ILE A 258 -0.30 -13.39 13.68
N ASP A 259 -0.07 -14.41 12.88
CA ASP A 259 0.51 -15.68 13.26
C ASP A 259 2.00 -15.67 12.86
N TRP A 260 2.85 -15.54 13.87
CA TRP A 260 4.29 -15.38 13.68
C TRP A 260 5.00 -16.70 13.33
N HIS A 261 4.38 -17.84 13.66
CA HIS A 261 4.97 -19.17 13.49
C HIS A 261 3.90 -20.16 13.03
N PRO A 262 3.35 -19.96 11.81
CA PRO A 262 2.23 -20.76 11.34
C PRO A 262 2.65 -22.22 11.09
N GLU A 263 1.80 -23.17 11.48
CA GLU A 263 2.03 -24.61 11.23
C GLU A 263 1.78 -25.03 9.78
N GLY A 264 1.18 -24.15 8.96
CA GLY A 264 0.88 -24.41 7.55
C GLY A 264 0.60 -23.12 6.78
N GLY A 265 0.31 -23.27 5.49
CA GLY A 265 0.06 -22.18 4.56
C GLY A 265 0.84 -22.33 3.25
N PRO A 266 0.76 -21.33 2.36
CA PRO A 266 1.46 -21.33 1.09
C PRO A 266 2.97 -21.53 1.27
N ALA A 267 3.58 -22.37 0.43
CA ALA A 267 5.03 -22.60 0.46
C ALA A 267 5.82 -21.27 0.42
N GLY A 268 6.81 -21.15 1.29
CA GLY A 268 7.63 -19.94 1.44
C GLY A 268 7.04 -18.85 2.34
N ALA A 269 5.84 -19.03 2.88
CA ALA A 269 5.31 -18.15 3.92
C ALA A 269 6.15 -18.27 5.20
N GLU A 270 6.72 -17.15 5.67
CA GLU A 270 7.43 -17.12 6.95
C GLU A 270 6.46 -16.87 8.12
N ARG A 271 5.39 -16.13 7.84
CA ARG A 271 4.32 -15.75 8.79
C ARG A 271 3.00 -15.75 8.04
N LEU A 272 1.88 -15.84 8.76
CA LEU A 272 0.55 -15.61 8.21
C LEU A 272 -0.10 -14.43 8.92
N TRP A 273 -0.89 -13.65 8.20
CA TRP A 273 -1.74 -12.66 8.82
C TRP A 273 -3.14 -12.74 8.23
N ARG A 274 -4.14 -12.59 9.10
CA ARG A 274 -5.54 -12.73 8.76
C ARG A 274 -6.25 -11.41 8.88
N VAL A 275 -7.02 -11.02 7.88
CA VAL A 275 -7.82 -9.79 7.91
C VAL A 275 -9.30 -10.18 7.89
N GLU A 276 -9.99 -9.92 9.00
CA GLU A 276 -11.45 -9.99 9.05
C GLU A 276 -12.03 -8.70 8.48
N VAL A 277 -12.74 -8.80 7.35
CA VAL A 277 -13.33 -7.67 6.64
C VAL A 277 -14.52 -7.13 7.43
N THR A 278 -14.54 -5.82 7.66
CA THR A 278 -15.61 -5.12 8.39
C THR A 278 -16.42 -4.19 7.50
N ARG A 279 -15.81 -3.62 6.46
CA ARG A 279 -16.47 -2.73 5.48
C ARG A 279 -15.85 -2.97 4.10
N ALA A 280 -16.66 -3.07 3.06
CA ALA A 280 -16.17 -3.29 1.70
C ALA A 280 -16.94 -2.45 0.67
N TRP A 281 -16.24 -2.08 -0.41
CA TRP A 281 -16.76 -1.30 -1.52
C TRP A 281 -16.19 -1.83 -2.84
N ARG A 282 -17.02 -1.83 -3.88
CA ARG A 282 -16.63 -2.16 -5.24
C ARG A 282 -16.86 -0.95 -6.15
N ARG A 283 -15.87 -0.62 -6.97
CA ARG A 283 -15.96 0.40 -8.02
C ARG A 283 -15.68 -0.25 -9.36
N ARG A 284 -16.69 -0.32 -10.22
CA ARG A 284 -16.60 -1.03 -11.50
C ARG A 284 -15.89 -0.19 -12.55
N GLY A 285 -14.91 -0.77 -13.26
CA GLY A 285 -14.14 -0.11 -14.30
C GLY A 285 -13.57 1.25 -13.88
N ALA A 286 -13.25 1.41 -12.60
CA ALA A 286 -12.81 2.69 -12.03
C ALA A 286 -11.32 2.95 -12.26
N PHE A 287 -10.52 1.89 -12.47
CA PHE A 287 -9.11 2.04 -12.82
C PHE A 287 -8.97 2.28 -14.34
N PRO A 288 -8.51 3.46 -14.79
CA PRO A 288 -8.60 3.90 -16.18
C PRO A 288 -7.47 3.33 -17.07
N PHE A 289 -7.11 2.07 -16.83
CA PHE A 289 -6.06 1.38 -17.57
C PHE A 289 -6.51 -0.03 -17.93
N ALA A 290 -6.33 -0.40 -19.19
CA ALA A 290 -6.25 -1.78 -19.62
C ALA A 290 -4.80 -2.28 -19.47
N TRP A 291 -4.62 -3.56 -19.18
CA TRP A 291 -3.29 -4.08 -18.84
C TRP A 291 -2.94 -5.31 -19.66
N THR A 292 -1.73 -5.31 -20.20
CA THR A 292 -1.12 -6.49 -20.81
C THR A 292 -0.16 -7.10 -19.79
N PHE A 293 -0.46 -8.30 -19.31
CA PHE A 293 0.43 -9.03 -18.41
C PHE A 293 1.77 -9.34 -19.12
N GLY A 294 2.87 -9.17 -18.38
CA GLY A 294 4.21 -9.56 -18.80
C GLY A 294 4.61 -10.87 -18.11
N ASP A 295 5.38 -10.75 -17.03
CA ASP A 295 6.00 -11.87 -16.34
C ASP A 295 5.86 -11.78 -14.83
N TYR A 296 5.68 -12.93 -14.19
CA TYR A 296 5.87 -13.05 -12.75
C TYR A 296 7.30 -12.70 -12.34
N ALA A 297 7.46 -12.07 -11.17
CA ALA A 297 8.78 -11.93 -10.58
C ALA A 297 9.37 -13.33 -10.29
N PRO A 298 10.69 -13.57 -10.45
CA PRO A 298 11.30 -14.84 -10.08
C PRO A 298 11.02 -15.24 -8.62
N THR A 299 10.95 -14.26 -7.71
CA THR A 299 10.60 -14.51 -6.31
C THR A 299 9.16 -14.97 -6.13
N THR A 300 8.23 -14.53 -6.98
CA THR A 300 6.83 -14.99 -6.97
C THR A 300 6.74 -16.47 -7.37
N LEU A 301 7.51 -16.91 -8.36
CA LEU A 301 7.49 -18.30 -8.82
C LEU A 301 8.01 -19.28 -7.76
N ALA A 302 8.80 -18.82 -6.80
CA ALA A 302 9.28 -19.60 -5.66
C ALA A 302 8.27 -19.72 -4.50
N THR A 303 7.06 -19.15 -4.63
CA THR A 303 6.03 -19.15 -3.58
C THR A 303 4.86 -20.08 -3.93
N GLY A 304 4.22 -20.61 -2.90
CA GLY A 304 3.03 -21.43 -3.01
C GLY A 304 1.74 -20.62 -3.10
N ILE A 305 0.63 -21.34 -3.16
CA ILE A 305 -0.75 -20.84 -3.13
C ILE A 305 -1.54 -21.63 -2.08
N TRP A 306 -2.76 -21.17 -1.75
CA TRP A 306 -3.70 -21.92 -0.91
C TRP A 306 -4.40 -23.05 -1.67
#